data_AF-A0A961DLW6-F1
#
_entry.id   AF-A0A961DLW6-F1
#
_cell.length_a   1.000
_cell.length_b   1.000
_cell.length_c   1.000
_cell.angle_alpha   90.00
_cell.angle_beta   90.00
_cell.angle_gamma   90.00
#
_symmetry.space_group_name_H-M   'P 1'
#
loop_
_entity.id
_entity.type
_entity.pdbx_description
1 polymer ?
#
loop_
_entity_poly.entity_id
_entity_poly.type
_entity_poly.pdbx_seq_one_letter_code
_entity_poly.pdbx_strand_id
1 'polypeptide(L)'
;MTRYLTLAALLGLTFCFLTPTTAFAQDAEAELATKLEATDFTDPDAVFELAQWAMACKTSHKVRTEGRKFMQEVLSIDEDHERAREVLGYKKLGDKWLTEKDYKKERQKIQKVEMKEKGYVPFKGGWIKAAQKRDWNNRWEKDDDDVWISFEEVQAKKGLSLYQGAWLRLGEAERKRMEHHRKMTGSDILVAGTPHFLLHMGIKAEEVQRYTEKVEEVFNWYVKSFDVPQPAEGSLWGASQVHIWHFETEQEFQDWITTYSEDYQFDDDDKKQFRERPGGYLIPHKRLICVVRKRAEEIENPMIHHIGSMLLYWHLQGRATSWMSEAVGHLVDHTMSTEEYGYTNCSTNSRYAGGGGIAQKEFNTKDGKPRMRSILKAGDE
;
A
#
# COMPACT_ATOMS: atom_id res chain seq x y z
N MET A 1 11.13 -9.76 -52.27
CA MET A 1 9.80 -9.30 -52.76
C MET A 1 9.58 -7.90 -52.19
N THR A 2 9.75 -6.83 -52.98
CA THR A 2 8.65 -6.06 -53.65
C THR A 2 7.62 -5.52 -52.65
N ARG A 3 7.27 -4.22 -52.56
CA ARG A 3 7.44 -2.99 -53.39
C ARG A 3 7.27 -1.76 -52.44
N TYR A 4 7.49 -0.48 -52.78
CA TYR A 4 7.79 0.28 -54.00
C TYR A 4 8.63 1.54 -53.64
N LEU A 5 8.99 2.39 -54.62
CA LEU A 5 9.29 3.83 -54.43
C LEU A 5 8.03 4.66 -54.72
N THR A 6 7.91 5.86 -54.14
CA THR A 6 7.26 6.99 -54.83
C THR A 6 8.03 8.29 -54.60
N LEU A 7 8.83 8.68 -55.60
CA LEU A 7 9.29 10.06 -55.76
C LEU A 7 8.10 10.91 -56.25
N ALA A 8 7.91 12.10 -55.71
CA ALA A 8 7.02 13.11 -56.29
C ALA A 8 7.64 14.50 -56.11
N ALA A 9 8.37 14.97 -57.13
CA ALA A 9 8.77 16.36 -57.24
C ALA A 9 7.65 17.15 -57.91
N LEU A 10 7.26 18.30 -57.37
CA LEU A 10 6.46 19.28 -58.11
C LEU A 10 6.72 20.72 -57.66
N LEU A 11 7.34 21.46 -58.58
CA LEU A 11 7.12 22.88 -58.90
C LEU A 11 6.93 23.87 -57.74
N GLY A 12 7.96 24.68 -57.52
CA GLY A 12 7.80 25.95 -56.83
C GLY A 12 6.93 26.93 -57.63
N LEU A 13 5.99 27.58 -56.95
CA LEU A 13 5.25 28.73 -57.45
C LEU A 13 5.42 29.87 -56.44
N THR A 14 6.44 30.70 -56.64
CA THR A 14 6.77 31.81 -55.72
C THR A 14 5.78 32.96 -55.90
N PHE A 15 4.62 32.84 -55.26
CA PHE A 15 3.61 33.89 -55.27
C PHE A 15 3.96 34.97 -54.22
N CYS A 16 4.55 36.08 -54.66
CA CYS A 16 4.79 37.25 -53.83
C CYS A 16 3.47 37.97 -53.53
N PHE A 17 2.71 37.46 -52.56
CA PHE A 17 1.58 38.20 -51.98
C PHE A 17 2.09 39.37 -51.13
N LEU A 18 2.07 40.57 -51.71
CA LEU A 18 2.11 41.83 -50.98
C LEU A 18 0.79 41.99 -50.19
N THR A 19 0.71 41.41 -49.00
CA THR A 19 -0.44 41.60 -48.10
C THR A 19 -0.31 42.93 -47.34
N PRO A 20 -1.35 43.78 -47.30
CA PRO A 20 -1.34 45.01 -46.51
C PRO A 20 -1.58 44.69 -45.02
N THR A 21 -0.54 44.24 -44.31
CA THR A 21 -0.65 43.77 -42.92
C THR A 21 -0.53 44.90 -41.87
N THR A 22 -0.40 46.16 -42.28
CA THR A 22 -0.02 47.27 -41.38
C THR A 22 -1.17 48.03 -40.73
N ALA A 23 -2.39 47.99 -41.28
CA ALA A 23 -3.50 48.80 -40.77
C ALA A 23 -3.97 48.36 -39.35
N PHE A 24 -4.30 47.08 -39.18
CA PHE A 24 -4.89 46.54 -37.93
C PHE A 24 -3.97 46.56 -36.69
N ALA A 25 -2.68 46.87 -36.85
CA ALA A 25 -1.75 46.98 -35.73
C ALA A 25 -1.80 48.36 -35.04
N GLN A 26 -2.16 49.41 -35.78
CA GLN A 26 -2.23 50.78 -35.24
C GLN A 26 -3.44 50.95 -34.31
N ASP A 27 -4.58 50.35 -34.64
CA ASP A 27 -5.82 50.44 -33.87
C ASP A 27 -5.65 49.95 -32.42
N ALA A 28 -4.88 48.86 -32.21
CA ALA A 28 -4.66 48.27 -30.90
C ALA A 28 -3.80 49.14 -29.97
N GLU A 29 -2.88 49.94 -30.52
CA GLU A 29 -2.06 50.87 -29.74
C GLU A 29 -2.84 52.15 -29.39
N ALA A 30 -3.75 52.58 -30.27
CA ALA A 30 -4.70 53.66 -29.97
C ALA A 30 -5.73 53.26 -28.90
N GLU A 31 -6.30 52.05 -29.00
CA GLU A 31 -7.22 51.53 -27.96
C GLU A 31 -6.52 51.38 -26.60
N LEU A 32 -5.26 50.95 -26.59
CA LEU A 32 -4.45 50.92 -25.36
C LEU A 32 -4.31 52.32 -24.75
N ALA A 33 -4.02 53.36 -25.55
CA ALA A 33 -3.91 54.72 -25.05
C ALA A 33 -5.22 55.23 -24.41
N THR A 34 -6.37 55.00 -25.06
CA THR A 34 -7.68 55.35 -24.48
C THR A 34 -7.97 54.59 -23.18
N LYS A 35 -7.60 53.30 -23.10
CA LYS A 35 -7.77 52.52 -21.88
C LYS A 35 -6.83 52.96 -20.76
N LEU A 36 -5.61 53.39 -21.07
CA LEU A 36 -4.66 53.95 -20.09
C LEU A 36 -5.20 55.22 -19.45
N GLU A 37 -5.77 56.15 -20.22
CA GLU A 37 -6.39 57.37 -19.69
C GLU A 37 -7.62 57.11 -18.82
N ALA A 38 -8.32 56.00 -19.06
CA ALA A 38 -9.52 55.60 -18.32
C ALA A 38 -9.27 54.67 -17.12
N THR A 39 -8.04 54.19 -16.91
CA THR A 39 -7.71 53.24 -15.83
C THR A 39 -7.23 53.98 -14.59
N ASP A 40 -7.82 53.70 -13.43
CA ASP A 40 -7.30 54.16 -12.13
C ASP A 40 -6.09 53.28 -11.73
N PHE A 41 -4.90 53.88 -11.70
CA PHE A 41 -3.66 53.20 -11.33
C PHE A 41 -3.45 53.05 -9.82
N THR A 42 -4.39 53.51 -8.98
CA THR A 42 -4.41 53.22 -7.54
C THR A 42 -5.27 52.01 -7.18
N ASP A 43 -6.12 51.54 -8.11
CA ASP A 43 -6.95 50.35 -7.96
C ASP A 43 -6.28 49.13 -8.64
N PRO A 44 -5.82 48.12 -7.88
CA PRO A 44 -5.18 46.94 -8.46
C PRO A 44 -6.13 46.15 -9.38
N ASP A 45 -7.44 46.16 -9.13
CA ASP A 45 -8.41 45.45 -9.97
C ASP A 45 -8.60 46.14 -11.33
N ALA A 46 -8.65 47.47 -11.36
CA ALA A 46 -8.72 48.24 -12.62
C ALA A 46 -7.49 48.02 -13.51
N VAL A 47 -6.28 48.05 -12.91
CA VAL A 47 -5.02 47.76 -13.63
C VAL A 47 -4.97 46.29 -14.07
N PHE A 48 -5.53 45.36 -13.30
CA PHE A 48 -5.61 43.93 -13.65
C PHE A 48 -6.49 43.68 -14.88
N GLU A 49 -7.67 44.30 -14.98
CA GLU A 49 -8.54 44.17 -16.16
C GLU A 49 -7.90 44.78 -17.42
N LEU A 50 -7.21 45.91 -17.29
CA LEU A 50 -6.39 46.48 -18.37
C LEU A 50 -5.30 45.49 -18.82
N ALA A 51 -4.58 44.90 -17.86
CA ALA A 51 -3.50 43.95 -18.11
C ALA A 51 -4.00 42.68 -18.83
N GLN A 52 -5.14 42.13 -18.40
CA GLN A 52 -5.80 40.99 -19.05
C GLN A 52 -6.17 41.30 -20.51
N TRP A 53 -6.85 42.43 -20.77
CA TRP A 53 -7.21 42.84 -22.14
C TRP A 53 -5.95 42.97 -23.01
N ALA A 54 -4.92 43.64 -22.50
CA ALA A 54 -3.67 43.85 -23.23
C ALA A 54 -2.95 42.52 -23.54
N MET A 55 -2.91 41.58 -22.60
CA MET A 55 -2.35 40.23 -22.80
C MET A 55 -3.17 39.37 -23.78
N ALA A 56 -4.49 39.57 -23.86
CA ALA A 56 -5.37 38.89 -24.80
C ALA A 56 -5.29 39.45 -26.25
N CYS A 57 -4.71 40.64 -26.44
CA CYS A 57 -4.63 41.32 -27.74
C CYS A 57 -3.84 40.52 -28.79
N LYS A 58 -4.53 39.94 -29.78
CA LYS A 58 -3.89 39.11 -30.83
C LYS A 58 -3.19 39.93 -31.92
N THR A 59 -3.59 41.19 -32.13
CA THR A 59 -3.15 42.04 -33.26
C THR A 59 -1.81 42.73 -33.04
N SER A 60 -1.44 43.07 -31.79
CA SER A 60 -0.14 43.70 -31.48
C SER A 60 0.66 42.86 -30.48
N HIS A 61 1.92 42.59 -30.81
CA HIS A 61 2.86 41.97 -29.86
C HIS A 61 3.28 42.97 -28.77
N LYS A 62 3.44 44.25 -29.12
CA LYS A 62 3.82 45.32 -28.19
C LYS A 62 2.79 45.48 -27.08
N VAL A 63 1.50 45.55 -27.43
CA VAL A 63 0.38 45.64 -26.45
C VAL A 63 0.41 44.46 -25.48
N ARG A 64 0.65 43.22 -25.95
CA ARG A 64 0.80 42.05 -25.06
C ARG A 64 1.99 42.13 -24.13
N THR A 65 3.11 42.70 -24.58
CA THR A 65 4.30 42.90 -23.74
C THR A 65 4.06 43.98 -22.69
N GLU A 66 3.35 45.07 -23.02
CA GLU A 66 2.91 46.07 -22.02
C GLU A 66 1.90 45.48 -21.03
N GLY A 67 0.96 44.63 -21.49
CA GLY A 67 0.04 43.89 -20.62
C GLY A 67 0.74 43.10 -19.51
N ARG A 68 1.91 42.50 -19.80
CA ARG A 68 2.72 41.83 -18.79
C ARG A 68 3.33 42.80 -17.77
N LYS A 69 3.66 44.03 -18.16
CA LYS A 69 4.15 45.07 -17.23
C LYS A 69 3.03 45.58 -16.33
N PHE A 70 1.83 45.83 -16.86
CA PHE A 70 0.67 46.18 -16.03
C PHE A 70 0.37 45.08 -15.01
N MET A 71 0.54 43.81 -15.38
CA MET A 71 0.41 42.70 -14.43
C MET A 71 1.49 42.70 -13.32
N GLN A 72 2.65 43.33 -13.54
CA GLN A 72 3.66 43.57 -12.49
C GLN A 72 3.34 44.82 -11.65
N GLU A 73 2.71 45.83 -12.26
CA GLU A 73 2.20 47.02 -11.57
C GLU A 73 1.11 46.64 -10.55
N VAL A 74 0.17 45.77 -10.93
CA VAL A 74 -0.83 45.20 -10.01
C VAL A 74 -0.17 44.62 -8.75
N LEU A 75 0.90 43.83 -8.93
CA LEU A 75 1.66 43.23 -7.82
C LEU A 75 2.52 44.22 -7.02
N SER A 76 2.65 45.45 -7.51
CA SER A 76 3.33 46.56 -6.81
C SER A 76 2.34 47.42 -6.01
N ILE A 77 1.04 47.37 -6.36
CA ILE A 77 -0.08 47.98 -5.64
C ILE A 77 -0.59 47.02 -4.55
N ASP A 78 -0.85 45.77 -4.91
CA ASP A 78 -1.25 44.68 -4.00
C ASP A 78 -0.32 43.46 -4.18
N GLU A 79 0.57 43.28 -3.20
CA GLU A 79 1.53 42.18 -3.23
C GLU A 79 0.88 40.77 -3.18
N ASP A 80 -0.35 40.58 -2.68
CA ASP A 80 -1.01 39.25 -2.64
C ASP A 80 -2.16 39.11 -3.63
N HIS A 81 -2.20 39.94 -4.69
CA HIS A 81 -3.22 39.84 -5.74
C HIS A 81 -3.12 38.53 -6.54
N GLU A 82 -3.80 37.48 -6.04
CA GLU A 82 -3.65 36.09 -6.46
C GLU A 82 -3.78 35.91 -7.98
N ARG A 83 -4.81 36.53 -8.57
CA ARG A 83 -5.13 36.41 -10.01
C ARG A 83 -3.99 36.93 -10.90
N ALA A 84 -3.30 37.99 -10.49
CA ALA A 84 -2.16 38.53 -11.25
C ALA A 84 -0.95 37.61 -11.15
N ARG A 85 -0.73 36.98 -9.98
CA ARG A 85 0.33 35.99 -9.77
C ARG A 85 0.10 34.74 -10.62
N GLU A 86 -1.14 34.24 -10.67
CA GLU A 86 -1.51 33.10 -11.53
C GLU A 86 -1.28 33.40 -13.02
N VAL A 87 -1.74 34.55 -13.52
CA VAL A 87 -1.56 34.93 -14.94
C VAL A 87 -0.09 35.13 -15.31
N LEU A 88 0.76 35.58 -14.36
CA LEU A 88 2.21 35.65 -14.54
C LEU A 88 2.93 34.29 -14.45
N GLY A 89 2.22 33.21 -14.10
CA GLY A 89 2.75 31.85 -14.01
C GLY A 89 3.45 31.53 -12.68
N TYR A 90 3.12 32.26 -11.61
CA TYR A 90 3.47 31.86 -10.25
C TYR A 90 2.49 30.80 -9.74
N LYS A 91 2.94 29.96 -8.80
CA LYS A 91 2.13 28.96 -8.10
C LYS A 91 2.26 29.12 -6.59
N LYS A 92 1.13 29.04 -5.89
CA LYS A 92 1.06 29.10 -4.42
C LYS A 92 1.50 27.76 -3.81
N LEU A 93 2.38 27.79 -2.82
CA LEU A 93 2.86 26.62 -2.07
C LEU A 93 2.99 27.00 -0.58
N GLY A 94 1.95 26.67 0.20
CA GLY A 94 1.75 27.31 1.51
C GLY A 94 1.55 28.82 1.33
N ASP A 95 2.14 29.62 2.20
CA ASP A 95 1.98 31.09 2.20
C ASP A 95 2.91 31.81 1.19
N LYS A 96 3.44 31.10 0.19
CA LYS A 96 4.44 31.64 -0.75
C LYS A 96 4.06 31.40 -2.20
N TRP A 97 4.16 32.47 -2.98
CA TRP A 97 4.07 32.45 -4.43
C TRP A 97 5.45 32.24 -5.05
N LEU A 98 5.61 31.14 -5.78
CA LEU A 98 6.89 30.71 -6.37
C LEU A 98 6.79 30.68 -7.89
N THR A 99 7.90 30.92 -8.60
CA THR A 99 7.95 30.65 -10.04
C THR A 99 7.77 29.16 -10.29
N GLU A 100 7.30 28.74 -11.48
CA GLU A 100 7.16 27.32 -11.84
C GLU A 100 8.43 26.46 -11.54
N LYS A 101 9.62 27.05 -11.73
CA LYS A 101 10.90 26.41 -11.45
C LYS A 101 11.16 26.24 -9.95
N ASP A 102 10.90 27.28 -9.16
CA ASP A 102 11.11 27.27 -7.72
C ASP A 102 10.02 26.45 -7.01
N TYR A 103 8.78 26.50 -7.48
CA TYR A 103 7.68 25.64 -7.05
C TYR A 103 8.05 24.16 -7.16
N LYS A 104 8.53 23.72 -8.35
CA LYS A 104 8.99 22.34 -8.56
C LYS A 104 10.14 21.96 -7.60
N LYS A 105 11.12 22.84 -7.44
CA LYS A 105 12.26 22.63 -6.55
C LYS A 105 11.84 22.54 -5.07
N GLU A 106 10.93 23.38 -4.62
CA GLU A 106 10.46 23.39 -3.22
C GLU A 106 9.52 22.22 -2.93
N ARG A 107 8.60 21.91 -3.86
CA ARG A 107 7.75 20.71 -3.76
C ARG A 107 8.58 19.43 -3.70
N GLN A 108 9.68 19.33 -4.46
CA GLN A 108 10.61 18.20 -4.37
C GLN A 108 11.32 18.12 -3.01
N LYS A 109 11.63 19.25 -2.34
CA LYS A 109 12.17 19.22 -0.97
C LYS A 109 11.12 18.73 0.03
N ILE A 110 9.89 19.25 -0.05
CA ILE A 110 8.78 18.86 0.81
C ILE A 110 8.51 17.35 0.66
N GLN A 111 8.31 16.87 -0.57
CA GLN A 111 8.15 15.45 -0.88
C GLN A 111 9.32 14.60 -0.35
N LYS A 112 10.56 15.09 -0.44
CA LYS A 112 11.74 14.40 0.11
C LYS A 112 11.74 14.31 1.65
N VAL A 113 11.17 15.29 2.34
CA VAL A 113 10.97 15.23 3.81
C VAL A 113 9.85 14.26 4.13
N GLU A 114 8.67 14.43 3.53
CA GLU A 114 7.50 13.55 3.71
C GLU A 114 7.83 12.07 3.46
N MET A 115 8.52 11.76 2.36
CA MET A 115 8.95 10.40 2.03
C MET A 115 9.95 9.84 3.05
N LYS A 116 10.88 10.67 3.53
CA LYS A 116 11.86 10.26 4.55
C LYS A 116 11.18 9.99 5.90
N GLU A 117 10.22 10.81 6.30
CA GLU A 117 9.41 10.62 7.52
C GLU A 117 8.56 9.35 7.43
N LYS A 118 7.99 9.06 6.26
CA LYS A 118 7.31 7.78 5.95
C LYS A 118 8.26 6.58 5.79
N GLY A 119 9.57 6.71 6.06
CA GLY A 119 10.54 5.62 6.04
C GLY A 119 11.03 5.18 4.64
N TYR A 120 10.80 6.00 3.61
CA TYR A 120 11.33 5.78 2.27
C TYR A 120 12.76 6.35 2.12
N VAL A 121 13.52 5.74 1.20
CA VAL A 121 14.86 6.17 0.82
C VAL A 121 14.97 6.32 -0.70
N PRO A 122 15.82 7.23 -1.22
CA PRO A 122 16.04 7.35 -2.65
C PRO A 122 16.61 6.06 -3.27
N PHE A 123 16.05 5.65 -4.40
CA PHE A 123 16.44 4.46 -5.15
C PHE A 123 16.11 4.62 -6.64
N LYS A 124 17.10 4.38 -7.52
CA LYS A 124 16.94 4.40 -9.00
C LYS A 124 16.06 5.55 -9.56
N GLY A 125 16.22 6.78 -9.04
CA GLY A 125 15.43 7.94 -9.48
C GLY A 125 13.97 7.94 -9.02
N GLY A 126 13.65 7.26 -7.93
CA GLY A 126 12.36 7.26 -7.22
C GLY A 126 12.55 6.95 -5.73
N TRP A 127 11.50 6.50 -5.06
CA TRP A 127 11.48 6.20 -3.62
C TRP A 127 11.25 4.71 -3.35
N ILE A 128 11.88 4.10 -2.34
CA ILE A 128 11.60 2.71 -1.91
C ILE A 128 11.58 2.64 -0.38
N LYS A 129 10.77 1.77 0.24
CA LYS A 129 10.80 1.61 1.71
C LYS A 129 12.18 1.08 2.13
N ALA A 130 12.72 1.60 3.23
CA ALA A 130 14.05 1.23 3.71
C ALA A 130 14.25 -0.29 3.93
N ALA A 131 13.20 -1.00 4.37
CA ALA A 131 13.20 -2.44 4.56
C ALA A 131 13.27 -3.22 3.22
N GLN A 132 12.50 -2.78 2.22
CA GLN A 132 12.41 -3.39 0.88
C GLN A 132 13.73 -3.30 0.09
N LYS A 133 14.53 -2.25 0.31
CA LYS A 133 15.81 -2.02 -0.40
C LYS A 133 16.83 -3.17 -0.30
N ARG A 134 16.71 -4.06 0.69
CA ARG A 134 17.61 -5.23 0.83
C ARG A 134 17.29 -6.35 -0.16
N ASP A 135 16.09 -6.38 -0.71
CA ASP A 135 15.64 -7.45 -1.59
C ASP A 135 15.88 -7.11 -3.07
N TRP A 136 17.15 -7.22 -3.46
CA TRP A 136 17.66 -6.80 -4.77
C TRP A 136 17.28 -7.74 -5.92
N ASN A 137 16.76 -8.94 -5.61
CA ASN A 137 16.31 -9.93 -6.60
C ASN A 137 14.89 -9.69 -7.10
N ASN A 138 14.07 -8.95 -6.34
CA ASN A 138 12.69 -8.66 -6.76
C ASN A 138 12.64 -7.81 -8.03
N ARG A 139 11.62 -8.06 -8.84
CA ARG A 139 11.21 -7.13 -9.90
C ARG A 139 10.53 -5.94 -9.21
N TRP A 140 11.07 -4.75 -9.44
CA TRP A 140 10.52 -3.50 -8.91
C TRP A 140 9.91 -2.71 -10.06
N GLU A 141 8.72 -2.16 -9.84
CA GLU A 141 8.04 -1.22 -10.76
C GLU A 141 7.71 0.06 -9.99
N LYS A 142 7.64 1.19 -10.69
CA LYS A 142 7.17 2.46 -10.11
C LYS A 142 5.64 2.55 -10.20
N ASP A 143 5.01 3.08 -9.16
CA ASP A 143 3.64 3.57 -9.26
C ASP A 143 3.59 5.06 -9.63
N ASP A 144 2.38 5.63 -9.65
CA ASP A 144 2.09 6.99 -10.10
C ASP A 144 2.75 8.08 -9.23
N ASP A 145 3.20 7.74 -8.01
CA ASP A 145 3.88 8.64 -7.06
C ASP A 145 5.43 8.54 -7.14
N ASP A 146 5.97 7.92 -8.19
CA ASP A 146 7.40 7.61 -8.35
C ASP A 146 7.95 6.67 -7.25
N VAL A 147 7.08 5.92 -6.56
CA VAL A 147 7.46 4.94 -5.54
C VAL A 147 7.69 3.58 -6.19
N TRP A 148 8.88 3.03 -6.00
CA TRP A 148 9.23 1.65 -6.30
C TRP A 148 8.53 0.73 -5.30
N ILE A 149 7.58 -0.04 -5.81
CA ILE A 149 6.89 -1.14 -5.13
C ILE A 149 7.22 -2.45 -5.85
N SER A 150 6.97 -3.60 -5.21
CA SER A 150 7.28 -4.87 -5.90
C SER A 150 6.34 -5.07 -7.08
N PHE A 151 6.78 -5.83 -8.08
CA PHE A 151 5.97 -6.21 -9.23
C PHE A 151 4.65 -6.86 -8.78
N GLU A 152 4.73 -7.69 -7.74
CA GLU A 152 3.61 -8.37 -7.10
C GLU A 152 2.63 -7.36 -6.46
N GLU A 153 3.13 -6.30 -5.80
CA GLU A 153 2.31 -5.20 -5.28
C GLU A 153 1.63 -4.40 -6.43
N VAL A 154 2.29 -4.21 -7.58
CA VAL A 154 1.66 -3.58 -8.76
C VAL A 154 0.55 -4.46 -9.35
N GLN A 155 0.78 -5.76 -9.51
CA GLN A 155 -0.25 -6.66 -10.03
C GLN A 155 -1.44 -6.78 -9.05
N ALA A 156 -1.19 -6.77 -7.74
CA ALA A 156 -2.23 -6.71 -6.72
C ALA A 156 -3.05 -5.40 -6.81
N LYS A 157 -2.40 -4.23 -6.96
CA LYS A 157 -3.09 -2.94 -7.23
C LYS A 157 -3.97 -2.99 -8.49
N LYS A 158 -3.63 -3.83 -9.48
CA LYS A 158 -4.43 -4.08 -10.71
C LYS A 158 -5.54 -5.12 -10.53
N GLY A 159 -5.78 -5.63 -9.32
CA GLY A 159 -6.78 -6.67 -9.04
C GLY A 159 -6.40 -8.07 -9.55
N LEU A 160 -5.09 -8.32 -9.69
CA LEU A 160 -4.55 -9.59 -10.17
C LEU A 160 -3.90 -10.39 -9.03
N SER A 161 -3.94 -11.72 -9.14
CA SER A 161 -3.34 -12.67 -8.21
C SER A 161 -2.55 -13.74 -8.98
N LEU A 162 -1.42 -14.16 -8.43
CA LEU A 162 -0.57 -15.19 -9.03
C LEU A 162 -1.19 -16.57 -8.80
N TYR A 163 -1.31 -17.35 -9.88
CA TYR A 163 -1.74 -18.75 -9.84
C TYR A 163 -0.97 -19.55 -10.89
N GLN A 164 -0.20 -20.55 -10.44
CA GLN A 164 0.65 -21.42 -11.25
C GLN A 164 1.52 -20.65 -12.26
N GLY A 165 2.22 -19.62 -11.75
CA GLY A 165 3.10 -18.76 -12.55
C GLY A 165 2.39 -17.70 -13.41
N ALA A 166 1.05 -17.71 -13.51
CA ALA A 166 0.27 -16.76 -14.30
C ALA A 166 -0.45 -15.73 -13.42
N TRP A 167 -0.50 -14.47 -13.87
CA TRP A 167 -1.28 -13.41 -13.23
C TRP A 167 -2.69 -13.38 -13.80
N LEU A 168 -3.68 -13.71 -12.96
CA LEU A 168 -5.09 -13.77 -13.32
C LEU A 168 -5.88 -12.75 -12.51
N ARG A 169 -7.09 -12.37 -12.96
CA ARG A 169 -8.01 -11.58 -12.12
C ARG A 169 -8.29 -12.33 -10.82
N LEU A 170 -8.35 -11.64 -9.69
CA LEU A 170 -8.47 -12.23 -8.34
C LEU A 170 -9.51 -13.36 -8.29
N GLY A 171 -10.78 -13.07 -8.64
CA GLY A 171 -11.86 -14.07 -8.66
C GLY A 171 -11.72 -15.18 -9.71
N GLU A 172 -10.83 -15.05 -10.70
CA GLU A 172 -10.48 -16.16 -11.61
C GLU A 172 -9.40 -17.07 -11.00
N ALA A 173 -8.37 -16.47 -10.38
CA ALA A 173 -7.36 -17.21 -9.62
C ALA A 173 -8.03 -18.02 -8.50
N GLU A 174 -8.95 -17.42 -7.75
CA GLU A 174 -9.70 -18.08 -6.68
C GLU A 174 -10.53 -19.26 -7.20
N ARG A 175 -11.33 -19.08 -8.26
CA ARG A 175 -12.07 -20.20 -8.88
C ARG A 175 -11.15 -21.34 -9.30
N LYS A 176 -9.98 -21.04 -9.87
CA LYS A 176 -8.99 -22.06 -10.26
C LYS A 176 -8.35 -22.74 -9.05
N ARG A 177 -8.07 -22.01 -7.95
CA ARG A 177 -7.62 -22.61 -6.67
C ARG A 177 -8.68 -23.55 -6.09
N MET A 178 -9.95 -23.16 -6.10
CA MET A 178 -11.09 -23.99 -5.65
C MET A 178 -11.24 -25.25 -6.52
N GLU A 179 -11.24 -25.12 -7.84
CA GLU A 179 -11.34 -26.25 -8.76
C GLU A 179 -10.14 -27.21 -8.62
N HIS A 180 -8.93 -26.67 -8.44
CA HIS A 180 -7.72 -27.46 -8.24
C HIS A 180 -7.77 -28.19 -6.88
N HIS A 181 -8.10 -27.49 -5.79
CA HIS A 181 -8.26 -28.11 -4.47
C HIS A 181 -9.25 -29.27 -4.53
N ARG A 182 -10.44 -29.06 -5.11
CA ARG A 182 -11.47 -30.10 -5.30
C ARG A 182 -10.96 -31.32 -6.06
N LYS A 183 -10.09 -31.14 -7.06
CA LYS A 183 -9.47 -32.25 -7.81
C LYS A 183 -8.43 -33.03 -6.98
N MET A 184 -7.78 -32.40 -6.01
CA MET A 184 -6.79 -33.06 -5.15
C MET A 184 -7.45 -33.80 -3.99
N THR A 185 -8.30 -33.12 -3.23
CA THR A 185 -8.85 -33.63 -1.97
C THR A 185 -10.18 -34.38 -2.15
N GLY A 186 -10.86 -34.17 -3.28
CA GLY A 186 -12.25 -34.61 -3.50
C GLY A 186 -13.29 -33.72 -2.80
N SER A 187 -12.85 -32.76 -2.00
CA SER A 187 -13.70 -31.89 -1.16
C SER A 187 -13.80 -30.48 -1.76
N ASP A 188 -14.97 -29.85 -1.63
CA ASP A 188 -15.11 -28.43 -1.94
C ASP A 188 -14.49 -27.59 -0.81
N ILE A 189 -13.72 -26.55 -1.17
CA ILE A 189 -13.36 -25.46 -0.25
C ILE A 189 -14.30 -24.29 -0.43
N LEU A 190 -14.66 -23.69 0.70
CA LEU A 190 -15.33 -22.40 0.76
C LEU A 190 -14.29 -21.31 0.95
N VAL A 191 -14.50 -20.18 0.29
CA VAL A 191 -13.65 -19.00 0.39
C VAL A 191 -14.48 -17.84 0.92
N ALA A 192 -14.02 -17.23 2.01
CA ALA A 192 -14.65 -16.09 2.64
C ALA A 192 -13.60 -15.06 3.05
N GLY A 193 -13.94 -13.77 3.02
CA GLY A 193 -12.97 -12.70 3.19
C GLY A 193 -13.49 -11.53 4.01
N THR A 194 -12.58 -10.93 4.77
CA THR A 194 -12.75 -9.66 5.49
C THR A 194 -11.81 -8.62 4.87
N PRO A 195 -11.78 -7.34 5.30
CA PRO A 195 -10.75 -6.40 4.88
C PRO A 195 -9.31 -6.88 5.18
N HIS A 196 -9.15 -7.81 6.11
CA HIS A 196 -7.89 -8.23 6.70
C HIS A 196 -7.48 -9.67 6.38
N PHE A 197 -8.43 -10.59 6.24
CA PHE A 197 -8.16 -12.02 6.07
C PHE A 197 -8.92 -12.61 4.87
N LEU A 198 -8.36 -13.67 4.29
CA LEU A 198 -9.00 -14.51 3.29
C LEU A 198 -8.91 -15.98 3.73
N LEU A 199 -10.03 -16.55 4.13
CA LEU A 199 -10.16 -17.90 4.66
C LEU A 199 -10.45 -18.87 3.51
N HIS A 200 -9.74 -19.99 3.47
CA HIS A 200 -9.92 -21.12 2.56
C HIS A 200 -10.19 -22.36 3.42
N MET A 201 -11.44 -22.82 3.50
CA MET A 201 -11.84 -23.84 4.48
C MET A 201 -12.69 -24.96 3.86
N GLY A 202 -12.28 -26.21 4.08
CA GLY A 202 -13.05 -27.42 3.73
C GLY A 202 -14.12 -27.80 4.75
N ILE A 203 -14.86 -26.84 5.30
CA ILE A 203 -15.91 -27.04 6.34
C ILE A 203 -17.28 -26.52 5.89
N LYS A 204 -18.30 -26.63 6.74
CA LYS A 204 -19.66 -26.15 6.41
C LYS A 204 -19.73 -24.63 6.33
N ALA A 205 -20.63 -24.12 5.49
CA ALA A 205 -20.75 -22.68 5.22
C ALA A 205 -21.08 -21.85 6.46
N GLU A 206 -21.89 -22.39 7.37
CA GLU A 206 -22.26 -21.76 8.63
C GLU A 206 -21.04 -21.59 9.55
N GLU A 207 -20.13 -22.57 9.56
CA GLU A 207 -18.88 -22.51 10.33
C GLU A 207 -17.89 -21.51 9.71
N VAL A 208 -17.80 -21.45 8.37
CA VAL A 208 -16.94 -20.47 7.67
C VAL A 208 -17.36 -19.03 7.95
N GLN A 209 -18.67 -18.73 7.95
CA GLN A 209 -19.16 -17.40 8.30
C GLN A 209 -18.78 -17.04 9.74
N ARG A 210 -19.00 -17.96 10.69
CA ARG A 210 -18.63 -17.80 12.12
C ARG A 210 -17.13 -17.52 12.30
N TYR A 211 -16.27 -18.24 11.58
CA TYR A 211 -14.83 -18.00 11.63
C TYR A 211 -14.42 -16.69 10.95
N THR A 212 -15.05 -16.32 9.84
CA THR A 212 -14.81 -15.05 9.14
C THR A 212 -15.10 -13.85 10.04
N GLU A 213 -16.19 -13.91 10.82
CA GLU A 213 -16.51 -12.90 11.84
C GLU A 213 -15.49 -12.91 12.99
N LYS A 214 -15.16 -14.10 13.53
CA LYS A 214 -14.20 -14.27 14.64
C LYS A 214 -12.80 -13.74 14.33
N VAL A 215 -12.26 -13.92 13.11
CA VAL A 215 -10.92 -13.40 12.78
C VAL A 215 -10.89 -11.87 12.74
N GLU A 216 -11.97 -11.24 12.30
CA GLU A 216 -12.10 -9.77 12.28
C GLU A 216 -12.34 -9.23 13.70
N GLU A 217 -13.06 -9.96 14.54
CA GLU A 217 -13.22 -9.67 15.98
C GLU A 217 -11.86 -9.66 16.70
N VAL A 218 -11.05 -10.71 16.49
CA VAL A 218 -9.68 -10.82 17.04
C VAL A 218 -8.79 -9.67 16.57
N PHE A 219 -8.87 -9.30 15.29
CA PHE A 219 -8.15 -8.16 14.74
C PHE A 219 -8.53 -6.84 15.43
N ASN A 220 -9.84 -6.55 15.52
CA ASN A 220 -10.32 -5.32 16.12
C ASN A 220 -10.00 -5.24 17.62
N TRP A 221 -10.08 -6.37 18.32
CA TRP A 221 -9.61 -6.50 19.70
C TRP A 221 -8.12 -6.21 19.81
N TYR A 222 -7.28 -6.76 18.92
CA TYR A 222 -5.83 -6.58 18.97
C TYR A 222 -5.43 -5.12 18.76
N VAL A 223 -5.98 -4.50 17.71
CA VAL A 223 -5.74 -3.09 17.37
C VAL A 223 -6.09 -2.19 18.55
N LYS A 224 -7.25 -2.40 19.18
CA LYS A 224 -7.70 -1.65 20.36
C LYS A 224 -6.83 -1.91 21.60
N SER A 225 -6.43 -3.16 21.83
CA SER A 225 -5.72 -3.57 23.06
C SER A 225 -4.25 -3.19 23.07
N PHE A 226 -3.64 -3.06 21.89
CA PHE A 226 -2.23 -2.69 21.72
C PHE A 226 -2.04 -1.24 21.23
N ASP A 227 -3.11 -0.43 21.20
CA ASP A 227 -3.14 0.96 20.69
C ASP A 227 -2.46 1.09 19.31
N VAL A 228 -2.75 0.13 18.43
CA VAL A 228 -2.20 0.11 17.08
C VAL A 228 -2.95 1.15 16.24
N PRO A 229 -2.27 2.12 15.62
CA PRO A 229 -2.94 3.06 14.72
C PRO A 229 -3.63 2.29 13.59
N GLN A 230 -4.95 2.44 13.45
CA GLN A 230 -5.63 1.90 12.28
C GLN A 230 -5.05 2.54 11.01
N PRO A 231 -4.80 1.75 9.95
CA PRO A 231 -4.39 2.29 8.67
C PRO A 231 -5.51 3.19 8.15
N ALA A 232 -5.16 4.40 7.69
CA ALA A 232 -6.16 5.38 7.27
C ALA A 232 -7.06 4.87 6.13
N GLU A 233 -6.53 3.96 5.29
CA GLU A 233 -7.26 3.25 4.24
C GLU A 233 -6.73 1.80 4.13
N GLY A 234 -7.62 0.82 4.08
CA GLY A 234 -7.29 -0.58 3.76
C GLY A 234 -6.83 -1.44 4.94
N SER A 235 -6.11 -2.53 4.65
CA SER A 235 -5.64 -3.50 5.65
C SER A 235 -4.29 -3.10 6.24
N LEU A 236 -3.90 -3.65 7.41
CA LEU A 236 -2.53 -3.53 7.94
C LEU A 236 -1.47 -3.97 6.90
N TRP A 237 -1.82 -4.90 6.02
CA TRP A 237 -0.95 -5.42 4.95
C TRP A 237 -1.14 -4.70 3.60
N GLY A 238 -1.84 -3.56 3.59
CA GLY A 238 -2.11 -2.71 2.43
C GLY A 238 -3.29 -3.23 1.60
N ALA A 239 -3.11 -3.38 0.29
CA ALA A 239 -4.10 -3.94 -0.63
C ALA A 239 -4.14 -5.49 -0.62
N SER A 240 -3.71 -6.13 0.47
CA SER A 240 -3.62 -7.58 0.59
C SER A 240 -4.19 -8.07 1.91
N GLN A 241 -4.66 -9.30 1.92
CA GLN A 241 -5.15 -10.01 3.10
C GLN A 241 -4.11 -11.02 3.59
N VAL A 242 -4.26 -11.48 4.83
CA VAL A 242 -3.62 -12.71 5.32
C VAL A 242 -4.45 -13.91 4.86
N HIS A 243 -3.82 -14.86 4.19
CA HIS A 243 -4.45 -16.11 3.77
C HIS A 243 -4.47 -17.08 4.95
N ILE A 244 -5.64 -17.59 5.31
CA ILE A 244 -5.84 -18.63 6.32
C ILE A 244 -6.35 -19.87 5.61
N TRP A 245 -5.56 -20.94 5.59
CA TRP A 245 -5.96 -22.23 5.03
C TRP A 245 -6.27 -23.23 6.14
N HIS A 246 -7.41 -23.90 6.02
CA HIS A 246 -7.81 -24.99 6.89
C HIS A 246 -7.83 -26.33 6.13
N PHE A 247 -7.23 -27.35 6.71
CA PHE A 247 -7.14 -28.72 6.19
C PHE A 247 -7.78 -29.71 7.17
N GLU A 248 -8.60 -30.63 6.69
CA GLU A 248 -9.19 -31.69 7.51
C GLU A 248 -8.17 -32.77 7.87
N THR A 249 -7.13 -32.95 7.05
CA THR A 249 -6.06 -33.94 7.31
C THR A 249 -4.65 -33.40 7.05
N GLU A 250 -3.67 -34.03 7.70
CA GLU A 250 -2.24 -33.80 7.43
C GLU A 250 -1.86 -34.10 5.97
N GLN A 251 -2.50 -35.08 5.33
CA GLN A 251 -2.22 -35.42 3.93
C GLN A 251 -2.66 -34.29 2.99
N GLU A 252 -3.88 -33.75 3.16
CA GLU A 252 -4.37 -32.60 2.38
C GLU A 252 -3.42 -31.39 2.50
N PHE A 253 -2.83 -31.19 3.69
CA PHE A 253 -1.85 -30.15 3.92
C PHE A 253 -0.53 -30.40 3.15
N GLN A 254 0.01 -31.62 3.17
CA GLN A 254 1.22 -31.95 2.39
C GLN A 254 1.00 -31.84 0.87
N ASP A 255 -0.17 -32.27 0.38
CA ASP A 255 -0.55 -32.15 -1.03
C ASP A 255 -0.70 -30.68 -1.45
N TRP A 256 -1.28 -29.85 -0.56
CA TRP A 256 -1.38 -28.40 -0.74
C TRP A 256 0.00 -27.71 -0.77
N ILE A 257 0.90 -28.04 0.17
CA ILE A 257 2.27 -27.47 0.19
C ILE A 257 2.99 -27.77 -1.12
N THR A 258 2.90 -29.02 -1.59
CA THR A 258 3.52 -29.47 -2.84
C THR A 258 2.99 -28.68 -4.04
N THR A 259 1.68 -28.47 -4.09
CA THR A 259 0.97 -27.83 -5.22
C THR A 259 1.15 -26.32 -5.26
N TYR A 260 1.11 -25.66 -4.10
CA TYR A 260 1.15 -24.20 -4.00
C TYR A 260 2.54 -23.65 -3.61
N SER A 261 3.57 -24.49 -3.61
CA SER A 261 4.95 -24.09 -3.31
C SER A 261 5.47 -22.98 -4.21
N GLU A 262 5.06 -22.93 -5.48
CA GLU A 262 5.51 -21.88 -6.41
C GLU A 262 4.70 -20.58 -6.21
N ASP A 263 3.39 -20.68 -6.00
CA ASP A 263 2.48 -19.55 -5.77
C ASP A 263 2.86 -18.74 -4.52
N TYR A 264 3.21 -19.41 -3.43
CA TYR A 264 3.71 -18.78 -2.21
C TYR A 264 5.25 -18.63 -2.18
N GLN A 265 5.96 -19.16 -3.19
CA GLN A 265 7.42 -19.14 -3.30
C GLN A 265 8.12 -19.72 -2.05
N PHE A 266 7.69 -20.89 -1.57
CA PHE A 266 8.29 -21.53 -0.38
C PHE A 266 9.74 -21.95 -0.65
N ASP A 267 10.64 -21.52 0.24
CA ASP A 267 12.02 -21.98 0.23
C ASP A 267 12.17 -23.36 0.93
N ASP A 268 13.41 -23.86 1.01
CA ASP A 268 13.68 -25.17 1.60
C ASP A 268 13.50 -25.19 3.13
N ASP A 269 13.64 -24.04 3.81
CA ASP A 269 13.41 -23.89 5.25
C ASP A 269 11.91 -23.82 5.57
N ASP A 270 11.10 -23.11 4.77
CA ASP A 270 9.63 -23.16 4.83
C ASP A 270 9.13 -24.62 4.68
N LYS A 271 9.58 -25.30 3.63
CA LYS A 271 9.24 -26.72 3.35
C LYS A 271 9.69 -27.66 4.46
N LYS A 272 10.83 -27.39 5.09
CA LYS A 272 11.32 -28.16 6.25
C LYS A 272 10.43 -27.93 7.47
N GLN A 273 10.11 -26.68 7.78
CA GLN A 273 9.25 -26.32 8.92
C GLN A 273 7.87 -26.95 8.81
N PHE A 274 7.29 -26.98 7.60
CA PHE A 274 6.04 -27.68 7.34
C PHE A 274 6.10 -29.19 7.61
N ARG A 275 7.17 -29.87 7.20
CA ARG A 275 7.38 -31.31 7.49
C ARG A 275 7.60 -31.59 8.98
N GLU A 276 8.20 -30.65 9.71
CA GLU A 276 8.44 -30.78 11.15
C GLU A 276 7.22 -30.39 12.01
N ARG A 277 6.21 -29.72 11.44
CA ARG A 277 5.05 -29.15 12.15
C ARG A 277 3.72 -29.35 11.39
N PRO A 278 3.24 -30.59 11.26
CA PRO A 278 2.00 -30.87 10.54
C PRO A 278 0.71 -30.36 11.21
N GLY A 279 0.77 -29.89 12.45
CA GLY A 279 -0.40 -29.45 13.20
C GLY A 279 -0.91 -28.04 12.89
N GLY A 280 -0.32 -27.35 11.92
CA GLY A 280 -0.55 -25.94 11.64
C GLY A 280 0.75 -25.13 11.67
N TYR A 281 0.83 -24.10 10.82
CA TYR A 281 2.01 -23.27 10.69
C TYR A 281 1.70 -21.84 10.26
N LEU A 282 2.53 -20.91 10.72
CA LEU A 282 2.44 -19.48 10.46
C LEU A 282 3.70 -19.03 9.73
N ILE A 283 3.54 -18.43 8.55
CA ILE A 283 4.64 -17.82 7.79
C ILE A 283 4.35 -16.32 7.64
N PRO A 284 4.80 -15.47 8.60
CA PRO A 284 4.36 -14.08 8.67
C PRO A 284 4.76 -13.25 7.45
N HIS A 285 5.96 -13.49 6.93
CA HIS A 285 6.49 -12.76 5.77
C HIS A 285 5.79 -13.12 4.46
N LYS A 286 5.11 -14.28 4.39
CA LYS A 286 4.23 -14.71 3.29
C LYS A 286 2.75 -14.39 3.54
N ARG A 287 2.41 -13.78 4.69
CA ARG A 287 1.03 -13.49 5.12
C ARG A 287 0.14 -14.74 5.09
N LEU A 288 0.69 -15.86 5.53
CA LEU A 288 0.07 -17.19 5.44
C LEU A 288 -0.08 -17.81 6.83
N ILE A 289 -1.27 -18.32 7.11
CA ILE A 289 -1.60 -19.20 8.24
C ILE A 289 -2.16 -20.50 7.66
N CYS A 290 -1.68 -21.63 8.15
CA CYS A 290 -2.18 -22.96 7.86
C CYS A 290 -2.62 -23.60 9.17
N VAL A 291 -3.83 -24.18 9.20
CA VAL A 291 -4.39 -24.88 10.36
C VAL A 291 -4.80 -26.27 9.91
N VAL A 292 -4.30 -27.30 10.59
CA VAL A 292 -4.68 -28.70 10.30
C VAL A 292 -5.54 -29.20 11.45
N ARG A 293 -6.73 -29.69 11.12
CA ARG A 293 -7.69 -30.20 12.11
C ARG A 293 -7.13 -31.44 12.79
N LYS A 294 -7.00 -31.40 14.12
CA LYS A 294 -6.63 -32.57 14.94
C LYS A 294 -7.85 -33.24 15.57
N ARG A 295 -8.84 -32.46 15.98
CA ARG A 295 -10.16 -32.89 16.43
C ARG A 295 -11.24 -31.93 15.91
N ALA A 296 -12.49 -32.38 15.91
CA ALA A 296 -13.61 -31.65 15.32
C ALA A 296 -13.72 -30.19 15.82
N GLU A 297 -13.52 -29.99 17.12
CA GLU A 297 -13.70 -28.72 17.83
C GLU A 297 -12.46 -27.80 17.79
N GLU A 298 -11.30 -28.27 17.31
CA GLU A 298 -9.99 -27.62 17.52
C GLU A 298 -9.57 -26.62 16.42
N ILE A 299 -10.46 -26.10 15.59
CA ILE A 299 -10.06 -25.13 14.54
C ILE A 299 -9.85 -23.72 15.10
N GLU A 300 -10.72 -23.28 16.01
CA GLU A 300 -10.77 -21.88 16.47
C GLU A 300 -9.48 -21.45 17.16
N ASN A 301 -9.10 -22.18 18.20
CA ASN A 301 -8.00 -21.89 19.11
C ASN A 301 -6.65 -21.73 18.37
N PRO A 302 -6.15 -22.70 17.57
CA PRO A 302 -4.91 -22.50 16.80
C PRO A 302 -5.04 -21.41 15.72
N MET A 303 -6.23 -21.16 15.17
CA MET A 303 -6.43 -20.08 14.21
C MET A 303 -6.26 -18.71 14.89
N ILE A 304 -6.95 -18.45 16.01
CA ILE A 304 -6.83 -17.17 16.73
C ILE A 304 -5.43 -16.99 17.35
N HIS A 305 -4.79 -18.08 17.79
CA HIS A 305 -3.40 -18.10 18.23
C HIS A 305 -2.44 -17.58 17.14
N HIS A 306 -2.54 -18.15 15.93
CA HIS A 306 -1.69 -17.77 14.81
C HIS A 306 -2.00 -16.36 14.31
N ILE A 307 -3.24 -15.89 14.40
CA ILE A 307 -3.61 -14.50 14.12
C ILE A 307 -2.94 -13.55 15.13
N GLY A 308 -3.01 -13.84 16.43
CA GLY A 308 -2.32 -13.05 17.47
C GLY A 308 -0.81 -12.95 17.22
N SER A 309 -0.18 -14.09 16.91
CA SER A 309 1.24 -14.17 16.54
C SER A 309 1.58 -13.38 15.27
N MET A 310 0.74 -13.46 14.23
CA MET A 310 0.86 -12.73 12.96
C MET A 310 0.77 -11.21 13.18
N LEU A 311 -0.24 -10.76 13.93
CA LEU A 311 -0.49 -9.35 14.20
C LEU A 311 0.66 -8.72 14.97
N LEU A 312 1.23 -9.41 15.98
CA LEU A 312 2.42 -8.93 16.66
C LEU A 312 3.65 -8.87 15.74
N TYR A 313 3.87 -9.90 14.91
CA TYR A 313 4.98 -9.90 13.96
C TYR A 313 4.89 -8.69 13.02
N TRP A 314 3.69 -8.40 12.51
CA TRP A 314 3.45 -7.23 11.67
C TRP A 314 3.68 -5.91 12.44
N HIS A 315 3.07 -5.76 13.63
CA HIS A 315 3.15 -4.56 14.45
C HIS A 315 4.61 -4.21 14.80
N LEU A 316 5.40 -5.22 15.20
CA LEU A 316 6.82 -5.05 15.50
C LEU A 316 7.71 -5.01 14.24
N GLN A 317 7.15 -5.09 13.03
CA GLN A 317 7.87 -5.08 11.75
C GLN A 317 8.94 -6.18 11.67
N GLY A 318 8.56 -7.40 12.03
CA GLY A 318 9.45 -8.57 12.07
C GLY A 318 10.46 -8.58 13.23
N ARG A 319 10.41 -7.61 14.15
CA ARG A 319 11.23 -7.58 15.38
C ARG A 319 10.62 -8.39 16.54
N ALA A 320 9.46 -9.00 16.33
CA ALA A 320 8.88 -9.92 17.31
C ALA A 320 9.81 -11.13 17.51
N THR A 321 10.19 -11.38 18.76
CA THR A 321 10.91 -12.63 19.10
C THR A 321 9.90 -13.75 19.32
N SER A 322 10.32 -15.01 19.13
CA SER A 322 9.40 -16.16 19.23
C SER A 322 8.58 -16.19 20.52
N TRP A 323 9.21 -15.93 21.68
CA TRP A 323 8.48 -15.91 22.96
C TRP A 323 7.43 -14.80 23.03
N MET A 324 7.63 -13.66 22.37
CA MET A 324 6.66 -12.56 22.33
C MET A 324 5.46 -12.93 21.45
N SER A 325 5.71 -13.54 20.28
CA SER A 325 4.65 -14.02 19.38
C SER A 325 3.77 -15.05 20.08
N GLU A 326 4.36 -16.10 20.67
CA GLU A 326 3.61 -17.13 21.41
C GLU A 326 2.84 -16.52 22.61
N ALA A 327 3.45 -15.58 23.36
CA ALA A 327 2.78 -14.92 24.49
C ALA A 327 1.56 -14.09 24.05
N VAL A 328 1.63 -13.40 22.91
CA VAL A 328 0.48 -12.66 22.37
C VAL A 328 -0.54 -13.61 21.74
N GLY A 329 -0.11 -14.69 21.09
CA GLY A 329 -0.99 -15.77 20.67
C GLY A 329 -1.84 -16.28 21.84
N HIS A 330 -1.22 -16.62 22.97
CA HIS A 330 -1.96 -17.06 24.17
C HIS A 330 -2.82 -15.99 24.83
N LEU A 331 -2.42 -14.72 24.77
CA LEU A 331 -3.29 -13.65 25.24
C LEU A 331 -4.56 -13.57 24.38
N VAL A 332 -4.44 -13.77 23.07
CA VAL A 332 -5.58 -13.83 22.14
C VAL A 332 -6.42 -15.09 22.42
N ASP A 333 -5.81 -16.27 22.54
CA ASP A 333 -6.51 -17.53 22.86
C ASP A 333 -7.38 -17.36 24.11
N HIS A 334 -6.78 -16.84 25.18
CA HIS A 334 -7.41 -16.68 26.48
C HIS A 334 -8.51 -15.61 26.50
N THR A 335 -8.39 -14.57 25.66
CA THR A 335 -9.34 -13.44 25.67
C THR A 335 -10.49 -13.62 24.65
N MET A 336 -10.26 -14.35 23.55
CA MET A 336 -11.15 -14.33 22.38
C MET A 336 -11.80 -15.68 22.02
N SER A 337 -11.35 -16.80 22.62
CA SER A 337 -11.99 -18.11 22.48
C SER A 337 -13.44 -18.08 22.99
N THR A 338 -14.38 -18.66 22.24
CA THR A 338 -15.80 -18.66 22.63
C THR A 338 -16.17 -19.66 23.74
N GLU A 339 -15.26 -20.53 24.17
CA GLU A 339 -15.61 -21.72 24.97
C GLU A 339 -14.95 -21.79 26.35
N GLU A 340 -15.64 -22.47 27.27
CA GLU A 340 -15.20 -22.83 28.64
C GLU A 340 -13.91 -23.69 28.65
N TYR A 341 -13.47 -24.14 27.47
CA TYR A 341 -12.16 -24.75 27.26
C TYR A 341 -11.04 -23.72 27.43
N GLY A 342 -10.60 -23.54 28.68
CA GLY A 342 -9.30 -22.99 29.06
C GLY A 342 -8.11 -23.84 28.60
N TYR A 343 -8.24 -24.49 27.43
CA TYR A 343 -7.22 -25.29 26.77
C TYR A 343 -6.22 -24.35 26.10
N THR A 344 -5.32 -23.78 26.88
CA THR A 344 -4.12 -23.14 26.34
C THR A 344 -3.26 -24.19 25.63
N ASN A 345 -3.47 -24.35 24.33
CA ASN A 345 -2.86 -25.41 23.51
C ASN A 345 -1.32 -25.35 23.50
N CYS A 346 -0.73 -24.16 23.71
CA CYS A 346 0.71 -23.98 23.90
C CYS A 346 1.11 -23.17 25.15
N SER A 347 0.22 -22.94 26.15
CA SER A 347 0.73 -22.43 27.44
C SER A 347 1.83 -23.37 27.89
N THR A 348 2.86 -22.80 28.49
CA THR A 348 4.18 -23.41 28.57
C THR A 348 4.15 -24.79 29.26
N ASN A 349 3.86 -25.80 28.44
CA ASN A 349 4.09 -27.23 28.61
C ASN A 349 5.60 -27.50 28.51
N SER A 350 6.37 -26.59 29.11
CA SER A 350 7.78 -26.67 29.28
C SER A 350 8.05 -27.59 30.44
N ARG A 351 8.28 -28.86 30.11
CA ARG A 351 9.49 -29.48 30.64
C ARG A 351 10.62 -28.48 30.37
N TYR A 352 11.31 -28.02 31.41
CA TYR A 352 12.37 -27.00 31.30
C TYR A 352 13.61 -27.43 30.47
N ALA A 353 13.50 -28.57 29.78
CA ALA A 353 14.43 -29.16 28.81
C ALA A 353 13.97 -29.06 27.34
N GLY A 354 12.82 -28.43 27.01
CA GLY A 354 12.52 -28.00 25.63
C GLY A 354 11.72 -28.96 24.74
N GLY A 355 11.00 -29.93 25.31
CA GLY A 355 9.97 -30.70 24.61
C GLY A 355 8.59 -30.43 25.21
N GLY A 356 7.58 -30.23 24.36
CA GLY A 356 6.21 -29.96 24.80
C GLY A 356 5.56 -31.16 25.50
N GLY A 357 5.11 -30.96 26.73
CA GLY A 357 4.30 -31.93 27.48
C GLY A 357 3.80 -31.35 28.80
N ILE A 358 2.68 -31.90 29.30
CA ILE A 358 1.97 -31.43 30.50
C ILE A 358 2.94 -31.21 31.68
N ALA A 359 2.87 -30.03 32.29
CA ALA A 359 3.64 -29.70 33.48
C ALA A 359 3.26 -30.63 34.65
N GLN A 360 4.21 -31.42 35.13
CA GLN A 360 4.01 -32.38 36.24
C GLN A 360 4.00 -31.72 37.63
N LYS A 361 4.09 -30.40 37.70
CA LYS A 361 4.05 -29.58 38.92
C LYS A 361 3.57 -28.18 38.60
N GLU A 362 3.11 -27.48 39.62
CA GLU A 362 2.80 -26.04 39.55
C GLU A 362 4.05 -25.22 39.17
N PHE A 363 3.82 -24.13 38.44
CA PHE A 363 4.87 -23.23 37.97
C PHE A 363 5.44 -22.41 39.12
N ASN A 364 6.75 -22.50 39.36
CA ASN A 364 7.45 -21.60 40.28
C ASN A 364 8.36 -20.65 39.50
N THR A 365 8.42 -19.36 39.88
CA THR A 365 9.29 -18.37 39.23
C THR A 365 10.77 -18.75 39.26
N LYS A 366 11.20 -19.57 40.24
CA LYS A 366 12.56 -20.15 40.33
C LYS A 366 12.88 -21.10 39.18
N ASP A 367 11.89 -21.77 38.60
CA ASP A 367 12.09 -22.70 37.48
C ASP A 367 12.37 -21.96 36.16
N GLY A 368 11.98 -20.69 36.05
CA GLY A 368 12.27 -19.84 34.90
C GLY A 368 13.78 -19.79 34.59
N LYS A 369 14.13 -19.88 33.30
CA LYS A 369 15.52 -19.72 32.81
C LYS A 369 16.10 -18.40 33.35
N PRO A 370 17.40 -18.31 33.70
CA PRO A 370 17.98 -17.15 34.39
C PRO A 370 17.61 -15.78 33.78
N ARG A 371 17.61 -15.67 32.45
CA ARG A 371 17.22 -14.46 31.69
C ARG A 371 15.77 -13.99 31.87
N MET A 372 14.89 -14.84 32.39
CA MET A 372 13.46 -14.54 32.61
C MET A 372 13.16 -14.18 34.07
N ARG A 373 14.06 -14.50 35.03
CA ARG A 373 13.79 -14.38 36.47
C ARG A 373 13.62 -12.94 36.97
N SER A 374 14.11 -11.95 36.22
CA SER A 374 13.90 -10.52 36.50
C SER A 374 12.63 -9.95 35.86
N ILE A 375 11.95 -10.72 35.01
CA ILE A 375 10.76 -10.32 34.26
C ILE A 375 9.51 -11.00 34.84
N LEU A 376 9.65 -12.26 35.24
CA LEU A 376 8.62 -13.04 35.93
C LEU A 376 8.48 -12.55 37.37
N LYS A 377 7.39 -11.84 37.66
CA LYS A 377 6.89 -11.70 39.03
C LYS A 377 6.10 -12.96 39.39
N ALA A 378 6.05 -13.29 40.68
CA ALA A 378 4.98 -14.17 41.14
C ALA A 378 3.65 -13.43 40.91
N GLY A 379 2.58 -14.14 40.56
CA GLY A 379 1.26 -13.62 40.85
C GLY A 379 1.13 -13.63 42.36
N ASP A 380 1.05 -12.45 42.97
CA ASP A 380 0.63 -12.35 44.37
C ASP A 380 -0.86 -12.76 44.42
N GLU A 381 -1.22 -13.60 45.41
CA GLU A 381 -2.58 -14.14 45.62
C GLU A 381 -3.60 -13.05 46.02
#